data_AF-A0A816L052-F1
#
_entry.id   AF-A0A816L052-F1
#
_cell.length_a   1.000
_cell.length_b   1.000
_cell.length_c   1.000
_cell.angle_alpha   90.00
_cell.angle_beta   90.00
_cell.angle_gamma   90.00
#
_symmetry.space_group_name_H-M   'P 1'
#
loop_
_entity.id
_entity.type
_entity.pdbx_description
1 polymer ?
#
loop_
_entity_poly.entity_id
_entity_poly.type
_entity_poly.pdbx_seq_one_letter_code
_entity_poly.pdbx_strand_id
1 'polypeptide(L)'
;MTSKIRETIQSIVRDEIADNLREQLATQKNEINTLIIQHLRQYQQQQLQQQQQQQQQQQQPAVVPKPQPTVVPKPQPVVVPKPQPTVSQRTTPLPTATASSALSNKIPTVDIKQQTALKFVQSGQVNQAFEYVLSASDLNLVIYLCENIRPTELFSIQPCQLQIPVILSLIQQLAADLTTHQELKYSYLYEALICPDLSHPSVRDYLYNVLIDLNKKLYTYVQTNPTTTMAKRFQLLYMASQGLVQKILQQRATPINQISSSK
;
A
#
# COMPACT_ATOMS: atom_id res chain seq x y z
N MET A 1 -48.79 -11.58 -32.41
CA MET A 1 -48.71 -10.49 -31.39
C MET A 1 -48.18 -11.02 -30.05
N THR A 2 -48.62 -12.19 -29.60
CA THR A 2 -48.26 -12.84 -28.31
C THR A 2 -46.78 -13.21 -28.14
N SER A 3 -46.08 -13.58 -29.23
CA SER A 3 -44.64 -13.95 -29.17
C SER A 3 -43.73 -12.76 -28.87
N LYS A 4 -44.00 -11.60 -29.47
CA LYS A 4 -43.22 -10.36 -29.26
C LYS A 4 -43.36 -9.86 -27.83
N ILE A 5 -44.57 -9.88 -27.28
CA ILE A 5 -44.83 -9.48 -25.89
C ILE A 5 -44.10 -10.42 -24.92
N ARG A 6 -44.07 -11.73 -25.19
CA ARG A 6 -43.34 -12.71 -24.38
C ARG A 6 -41.82 -12.47 -24.40
N GLU A 7 -41.24 -12.19 -25.56
CA GLU A 7 -39.81 -11.89 -25.69
C GLU A 7 -39.43 -10.59 -24.97
N THR A 8 -40.25 -9.55 -25.07
CA THR A 8 -40.02 -8.28 -24.37
C THR A 8 -40.06 -8.47 -22.86
N ILE A 9 -41.03 -9.20 -22.32
CA ILE A 9 -41.11 -9.50 -20.89
C ILE A 9 -39.88 -10.32 -20.43
N GLN A 10 -39.43 -11.28 -21.22
CA GLN A 10 -38.22 -12.07 -20.90
C GLN A 10 -36.91 -11.27 -20.98
N SER A 11 -36.85 -10.21 -21.78
CA SER A 11 -35.71 -9.29 -21.80
C SER A 11 -35.71 -8.45 -20.52
N ILE A 12 -36.83 -7.82 -20.19
CA ILE A 12 -36.95 -6.94 -19.01
C ILE A 12 -36.58 -7.69 -17.73
N VAL A 13 -37.12 -8.90 -17.54
CA VAL A 13 -36.82 -9.71 -16.35
C VAL A 13 -35.34 -10.12 -16.30
N ARG A 14 -34.70 -10.40 -17.45
CA ARG A 14 -33.27 -10.71 -17.47
C ARG A 14 -32.40 -9.52 -17.12
N ASP A 15 -32.75 -8.36 -17.65
CA ASP A 15 -32.00 -7.13 -17.42
C ASP A 15 -32.11 -6.68 -15.95
N GLU A 16 -33.31 -6.77 -15.36
CA GLU A 16 -33.54 -6.48 -13.94
C GLU A 16 -32.78 -7.44 -13.00
N ILE A 17 -32.76 -8.74 -13.31
CA ILE A 17 -31.96 -9.71 -12.57
C ILE A 17 -30.46 -9.43 -12.73
N ALA A 18 -30.00 -9.06 -13.92
CA ALA A 18 -28.60 -8.77 -14.18
C ALA A 18 -28.11 -7.52 -13.43
N ASP A 19 -28.94 -6.48 -13.36
CA ASP A 19 -28.60 -5.25 -12.64
C ASP A 19 -28.59 -5.45 -11.13
N ASN A 20 -29.55 -6.19 -10.58
CA ASN A 20 -29.57 -6.54 -9.15
C ASN A 20 -28.33 -7.39 -8.77
N LEU A 21 -27.95 -8.35 -9.63
CA LEU A 21 -26.75 -9.16 -9.41
C LEU A 21 -25.45 -8.34 -9.50
N ARG A 22 -25.39 -7.35 -10.41
CA ARG A 22 -24.26 -6.42 -10.53
C ARG A 22 -24.12 -5.55 -9.29
N GLU A 23 -25.24 -5.05 -8.77
CA GLU A 23 -25.27 -4.22 -7.57
C GLU A 23 -24.85 -5.01 -6.32
N GLN A 24 -25.31 -6.26 -6.19
CA GLN A 24 -24.84 -7.15 -5.13
C GLN A 24 -23.34 -7.47 -5.24
N LEU A 25 -22.83 -7.73 -6.44
CA LEU A 25 -21.39 -7.94 -6.68
C LEU A 25 -20.56 -6.70 -6.34
N ALA A 26 -21.03 -5.51 -6.70
CA ALA A 26 -20.36 -4.25 -6.35
C ALA A 26 -20.32 -4.04 -4.83
N THR A 27 -21.43 -4.32 -4.15
CA THR A 27 -21.54 -4.21 -2.68
C THR A 27 -20.59 -5.19 -1.99
N GLN A 28 -20.61 -6.47 -2.37
CA GLN A 28 -19.70 -7.47 -1.81
C GLN A 28 -18.23 -7.13 -2.08
N LYS A 29 -17.91 -6.59 -3.25
CA LYS A 29 -16.54 -6.17 -3.57
C LYS A 29 -16.06 -5.04 -2.65
N ASN A 30 -16.94 -4.08 -2.35
CA ASN A 30 -16.62 -2.99 -1.42
C ASN A 30 -16.47 -3.49 0.02
N GLU A 31 -17.31 -4.44 0.46
CA GLU A 31 -17.19 -5.09 1.77
C GLU A 31 -15.89 -5.88 1.89
N ILE A 32 -15.53 -6.68 0.88
CA ILE A 32 -14.29 -7.44 0.83
C ILE A 32 -13.08 -6.51 0.88
N ASN A 33 -13.07 -5.43 0.10
CA ASN A 33 -12.00 -4.44 0.15
C ASN A 33 -11.87 -3.81 1.54
N THR A 34 -13.01 -3.48 2.17
CA THR A 34 -13.03 -2.93 3.53
C THR A 34 -12.46 -3.92 4.54
N LEU A 35 -12.85 -5.19 4.45
CA LEU A 35 -12.35 -6.26 5.32
C LEU A 35 -10.85 -6.51 5.13
N ILE A 36 -10.36 -6.51 3.90
CA ILE A 36 -8.93 -6.65 3.60
C ILE A 36 -8.15 -5.50 4.22
N ILE A 37 -8.61 -4.26 4.02
CA ILE A 37 -7.97 -3.07 4.59
C ILE A 37 -7.98 -3.14 6.13
N GLN A 38 -9.10 -3.57 6.73
CA GLN A 38 -9.21 -3.71 8.18
C GLN A 38 -8.24 -4.77 8.72
N HIS A 39 -8.18 -5.93 8.07
CA HIS A 39 -7.31 -7.03 8.49
C HIS A 39 -5.83 -6.66 8.36
N LEU A 40 -5.45 -5.97 7.28
CA LEU A 40 -4.10 -5.46 7.09
C LEU A 40 -3.73 -4.44 8.17
N ARG A 41 -4.66 -3.53 8.52
CA ARG A 41 -4.45 -2.56 9.60
C ARG A 41 -4.25 -3.24 10.95
N GLN A 42 -5.01 -4.31 11.24
CA GLN A 42 -4.83 -5.10 12.47
C GLN A 42 -3.47 -5.79 12.50
N TYR A 43 -3.06 -6.43 11.41
CA TYR A 43 -1.76 -7.08 11.31
C TYR A 43 -0.60 -6.09 11.56
N GLN A 44 -0.66 -4.90 10.98
CA GLN A 44 0.37 -3.88 11.17
C GLN A 44 0.41 -3.35 12.61
N GLN A 45 -0.74 -3.13 13.25
CA GLN A 45 -0.79 -2.75 14.66
C GLN A 45 -0.17 -3.81 15.56
N GLN A 46 -0.39 -5.09 15.26
CA GLN A 46 0.16 -6.20 16.03
C GLN A 46 1.69 -6.25 15.93
N GLN A 47 2.25 -5.97 14.76
CA GLN A 47 3.70 -5.89 14.55
C GLN A 47 4.34 -4.73 15.34
N LEU A 48 3.71 -3.55 15.34
CA LEU A 48 4.15 -2.40 16.13
C LEU A 48 4.18 -2.69 17.64
N GLN A 49 3.18 -3.43 18.14
CA GLN A 49 3.09 -3.81 19.54
C GLN A 49 4.20 -4.77 19.95
N GLN A 50 4.52 -5.76 19.12
CA GLN A 50 5.63 -6.68 19.37
C GLN A 50 6.99 -5.95 19.40
N GLN A 51 7.19 -4.99 18.50
CA GLN A 51 8.44 -4.23 18.46
C GLN A 51 8.64 -3.36 19.71
N GLN A 52 7.56 -2.74 20.23
CA GLN A 52 7.62 -1.98 21.48
C GLN A 52 7.95 -2.86 22.69
N GLN A 53 7.39 -4.07 22.77
CA GLN A 53 7.72 -5.01 23.86
C GLN A 53 9.20 -5.43 23.84
N GLN A 54 9.78 -5.67 22.66
CA GLN A 54 11.20 -6.00 22.55
C GLN A 54 12.11 -4.84 22.97
N GLN A 55 11.75 -3.59 22.62
CA GLN A 55 12.50 -2.41 23.07
C GLN A 55 12.42 -2.19 24.58
N GLN A 56 11.27 -2.47 25.22
CA GLN A 56 11.15 -2.38 26.67
C GLN A 56 11.96 -3.46 27.41
N GLN A 57 12.10 -4.66 26.84
CA GLN A 57 12.96 -5.70 27.44
C GLN A 57 14.45 -5.36 27.35
N GLN A 58 14.90 -4.69 26.28
CA GLN A 58 16.30 -4.24 26.16
C GLN A 58 16.63 -3.00 27.01
N GLN A 59 15.62 -2.25 27.47
CA GLN A 59 15.81 -1.10 28.36
C GLN A 59 15.77 -1.44 29.85
N GLN A 60 15.67 -2.72 30.25
CA GLN A 60 15.94 -3.08 31.63
C GLN A 60 17.40 -2.70 31.96
N PRO A 61 17.65 -1.90 33.01
CA PRO A 61 19.01 -1.63 33.44
C PRO A 61 19.65 -2.97 33.79
N ALA A 62 20.79 -3.29 33.18
CA ALA A 62 21.68 -4.29 33.74
C ALA A 62 21.86 -3.94 35.23
N VAL A 63 21.46 -4.86 36.12
CA VAL A 63 21.55 -4.70 37.55
C VAL A 63 23.04 -4.54 37.90
N VAL A 64 23.49 -3.29 38.04
CA VAL A 64 24.79 -2.97 38.62
C VAL A 64 24.70 -3.35 40.10
N PRO A 65 25.55 -4.26 40.62
CA PRO A 65 25.56 -4.58 42.05
C PRO A 65 25.91 -3.33 42.86
N LYS A 66 25.03 -3.01 43.80
CA LYS A 66 25.07 -1.86 44.71
C LYS A 66 26.35 -1.90 45.58
N PRO A 67 27.20 -0.86 45.63
CA PRO A 67 28.33 -0.83 46.56
C PRO A 67 27.82 -0.69 48.01
N GLN A 68 28.33 -1.54 48.90
CA GLN A 68 28.06 -1.50 50.35
C GLN A 68 28.69 -0.25 51.01
N PRO A 69 28.11 0.28 52.11
CA PRO A 69 28.66 1.43 52.82
C PRO A 69 29.79 0.99 53.77
N THR A 70 31.02 1.44 53.50
CA THR A 70 32.15 1.27 54.42
C THR A 70 32.19 2.42 55.43
N VAL A 71 32.34 2.03 56.69
CA VAL A 71 32.34 2.85 57.92
C VAL A 71 33.53 3.82 57.98
N VAL A 72 33.25 5.03 58.47
CA VAL A 72 34.21 6.12 58.78
C VAL A 72 35.11 5.76 59.97
N PRO A 73 36.39 6.17 59.97
CA PRO A 73 36.94 6.89 61.14
C PRO A 73 37.61 8.24 60.84
N LYS A 74 37.64 9.08 61.89
CA LYS A 74 37.88 10.54 62.05
C LYS A 74 39.41 10.90 62.19
N PRO A 75 39.84 12.15 62.53
CA PRO A 75 40.14 13.35 61.72
C PRO A 75 41.60 13.90 61.84
N GLN A 76 41.91 15.02 61.13
CA GLN A 76 42.73 16.23 61.50
C GLN A 76 43.58 16.79 60.30
N PRO A 77 44.11 18.04 60.34
CA PRO A 77 43.48 19.27 59.82
C PRO A 77 44.39 19.98 58.77
N VAL A 78 44.10 21.25 58.42
CA VAL A 78 45.06 22.34 58.02
C VAL A 78 44.75 23.02 56.66
N VAL A 79 44.20 24.25 56.79
CA VAL A 79 44.59 25.52 56.14
C VAL A 79 44.08 25.89 54.72
N VAL A 80 43.08 26.79 54.77
CA VAL A 80 42.72 27.97 53.91
C VAL A 80 43.96 28.59 53.23
N PRO A 81 43.97 29.05 51.94
CA PRO A 81 43.21 30.25 51.53
C PRO A 81 42.73 30.40 50.07
N LYS A 82 41.67 31.23 49.94
CA LYS A 82 41.17 31.92 48.73
C LYS A 82 42.23 32.91 48.19
N PRO A 83 42.23 33.32 46.90
CA PRO A 83 41.32 34.40 46.46
C PRO A 83 40.79 34.31 45.01
N GLN A 84 39.59 34.86 44.78
CA GLN A 84 39.07 35.40 43.51
C GLN A 84 39.51 36.89 43.43
N PRO A 85 39.47 37.64 42.30
CA PRO A 85 38.35 37.69 41.32
C PRO A 85 38.73 38.02 39.84
N THR A 86 37.85 37.71 38.87
CA THR A 86 37.82 38.44 37.60
C THR A 86 36.39 38.68 37.12
N VAL A 87 36.10 39.97 36.92
CA VAL A 87 34.88 40.59 36.39
C VAL A 87 34.93 40.61 34.85
N SER A 88 33.81 40.36 34.16
CA SER A 88 33.30 41.18 33.03
C SER A 88 31.97 40.65 32.47
N GLN A 89 30.88 41.44 32.60
CA GLN A 89 30.15 42.18 31.53
C GLN A 89 29.13 41.30 30.76
N ARG A 90 27.80 41.35 30.96
CA ARG A 90 26.71 42.36 30.77
C ARG A 90 26.31 42.61 29.29
N THR A 91 24.98 42.63 29.08
CA THR A 91 24.12 43.09 27.95
C THR A 91 23.52 41.94 27.10
N THR A 92 22.24 41.86 26.69
CA THR A 92 20.94 42.54 26.89
C THR A 92 19.82 41.62 26.29
N PRO A 93 18.52 41.83 26.57
CA PRO A 93 17.42 40.92 26.19
C PRO A 93 16.47 41.38 25.05
N LEU A 94 15.79 40.39 24.44
CA LEU A 94 14.43 40.38 23.83
C LEU A 94 14.24 40.80 22.32
N PRO A 95 13.03 40.66 21.70
CA PRO A 95 12.61 39.57 20.79
C PRO A 95 12.16 40.06 19.38
N THR A 96 12.08 39.20 18.37
CA THR A 96 11.16 39.41 17.23
C THR A 96 11.02 38.13 16.41
N ALA A 97 9.89 37.45 16.53
CA ALA A 97 9.36 36.60 15.48
C ALA A 97 7.87 36.90 15.37
N THR A 98 7.56 37.78 14.43
CA THR A 98 6.23 38.16 13.99
C THR A 98 5.45 36.94 13.53
N ALA A 99 4.48 36.52 14.34
CA ALA A 99 3.34 35.75 13.89
C ALA A 99 2.37 36.72 13.19
N SER A 100 2.11 36.50 11.90
CA SER A 100 0.81 36.68 11.24
C SER A 100 0.99 36.70 9.71
N SER A 101 0.49 35.67 9.05
CA SER A 101 -0.32 35.88 7.85
C SER A 101 -1.33 34.77 7.76
N ALA A 102 -2.44 34.99 8.45
CA ALA A 102 -3.72 34.42 8.09
C ALA A 102 -4.28 35.30 6.96
N LEU A 103 -4.42 34.74 5.76
CA LEU A 103 -5.31 35.25 4.71
C LEU A 103 -5.69 34.07 3.80
N SER A 104 -6.96 33.69 3.92
CA SER A 104 -7.90 33.35 2.84
C SER A 104 -7.31 32.83 1.52
N ASN A 105 -7.70 31.61 1.12
CA ASN A 105 -8.51 31.38 -0.09
C ASN A 105 -8.84 29.88 -0.23
N LYS A 106 -10.01 29.55 -0.80
CA LYS A 106 -10.50 28.19 -1.10
C LYS A 106 -9.36 27.28 -1.64
N ILE A 107 -8.82 26.37 -0.84
CA ILE A 107 -7.87 25.37 -1.33
C ILE A 107 -8.68 24.13 -1.74
N PRO A 108 -8.55 23.65 -2.98
CA PRO A 108 -9.22 22.43 -3.43
C PRO A 108 -8.69 21.28 -2.57
N THR A 109 -9.57 20.52 -1.95
CA THR A 109 -9.17 19.34 -1.16
C THR A 109 -8.36 18.31 -1.97
N VAL A 110 -8.46 18.34 -3.30
CA VAL A 110 -7.67 17.55 -4.25
C VAL A 110 -6.17 17.91 -4.20
N ASP A 111 -5.82 19.20 -4.19
CA ASP A 111 -4.42 19.65 -4.12
C ASP A 111 -3.75 19.20 -2.81
N ILE A 112 -4.47 19.25 -1.69
CA ILE A 112 -3.91 18.86 -0.38
C ILE A 112 -3.58 17.35 -0.36
N LYS A 113 -4.49 16.50 -0.86
CA LYS A 113 -4.24 15.05 -0.90
C LYS A 113 -3.08 14.70 -1.82
N GLN A 114 -3.03 15.32 -3.00
CA GLN A 114 -1.94 15.16 -3.96
C GLN A 114 -0.60 15.59 -3.36
N GLN A 115 -0.55 16.77 -2.74
CA GLN A 115 0.64 17.31 -2.10
C GLN A 115 1.15 16.42 -0.96
N THR A 116 0.23 15.86 -0.15
CA THR A 116 0.59 14.91 0.91
C THR A 116 1.17 13.62 0.33
N ALA A 117 0.58 13.07 -0.72
CA ALA A 117 1.12 11.87 -1.39
C ALA A 117 2.54 12.11 -1.92
N LEU A 118 2.78 13.26 -2.57
CA LEU A 118 4.12 13.61 -3.06
C LEU A 118 5.14 13.83 -1.93
N LYS A 119 4.72 14.36 -0.77
CA LYS A 119 5.62 14.48 0.39
C LYS A 119 6.12 13.12 0.87
N PHE A 120 5.26 12.09 0.88
CA PHE A 120 5.69 10.74 1.20
C PHE A 120 6.73 10.22 0.21
N VAL A 121 6.50 10.42 -1.10
CA VAL A 121 7.46 10.04 -2.16
C VAL A 121 8.80 10.74 -2.00
N GLN A 122 8.80 12.05 -1.79
CA GLN A 122 10.02 12.85 -1.60
C GLN A 122 10.81 12.46 -0.35
N SER A 123 10.12 11.95 0.68
CA SER A 123 10.77 11.41 1.89
C SER A 123 11.30 9.98 1.72
N GLY A 124 11.19 9.39 0.53
CA GLY A 124 11.57 7.99 0.26
C GLY A 124 10.56 6.95 0.77
N GLN A 125 9.43 7.37 1.34
CA GLN A 125 8.39 6.50 1.88
C GLN A 125 7.36 6.14 0.80
N VAL A 126 7.83 5.56 -0.30
CA VAL A 126 7.01 5.32 -1.49
C VAL A 126 5.85 4.35 -1.22
N ASN A 127 6.09 3.27 -0.47
CA ASN A 127 5.02 2.35 -0.08
C ASN A 127 3.88 3.05 0.68
N GLN A 128 4.20 3.93 1.63
CA GLN A 128 3.20 4.67 2.39
C GLN A 128 2.43 5.67 1.51
N ALA A 129 3.09 6.26 0.51
CA ALA A 129 2.41 7.12 -0.45
C ALA A 129 1.31 6.34 -1.20
N PHE A 130 1.63 5.12 -1.65
CA PHE A 130 0.66 4.25 -2.31
C PHE A 130 -0.45 3.79 -1.34
N GLU A 131 -0.13 3.38 -0.12
CA GLU A 131 -1.13 3.02 0.90
C GLU A 131 -2.11 4.17 1.15
N TYR A 132 -1.61 5.39 1.27
CA TYR A 132 -2.42 6.58 1.46
C TYR A 132 -3.40 6.81 0.30
N VAL A 133 -2.92 6.81 -0.95
CA VAL A 133 -3.80 7.08 -2.10
C VAL A 133 -4.78 5.95 -2.38
N LEU A 134 -4.38 4.69 -2.17
CA LEU A 134 -5.25 3.53 -2.32
C LEU A 134 -6.35 3.54 -1.24
N SER A 135 -6.03 3.95 -0.02
CA SER A 135 -7.01 4.09 1.06
C SER A 135 -8.06 5.20 0.82
N ALA A 136 -7.71 6.19 -0.01
CA ALA A 136 -8.61 7.29 -0.36
C ALA A 136 -9.73 6.88 -1.33
N SER A 137 -9.67 5.69 -1.93
CA SER A 137 -10.65 5.16 -2.90
C SER A 137 -10.92 6.10 -4.08
N ASP A 138 -9.95 6.95 -4.43
CA ASP A 138 -10.02 7.91 -5.52
C ASP A 138 -9.04 7.49 -6.61
N LEU A 139 -9.56 6.99 -7.74
CA LEU A 139 -8.73 6.56 -8.87
C LEU A 139 -7.92 7.72 -9.44
N ASN A 140 -8.43 8.95 -9.46
CA ASN A 140 -7.70 10.08 -10.02
C ASN A 140 -6.47 10.41 -9.16
N LEU A 141 -6.57 10.28 -7.84
CA LEU A 141 -5.44 10.45 -6.94
C LEU A 141 -4.37 9.37 -7.13
N VAL A 142 -4.79 8.12 -7.37
CA VAL A 142 -3.87 7.02 -7.70
C VAL A 142 -3.17 7.27 -9.03
N ILE A 143 -3.92 7.67 -10.06
CA ILE A 143 -3.37 8.01 -11.38
C ILE A 143 -2.38 9.16 -11.27
N TYR A 144 -2.72 10.21 -10.53
CA TYR A 144 -1.83 11.34 -10.28
C TYR A 144 -0.50 10.88 -9.65
N LEU A 145 -0.55 10.03 -8.62
CA LEU A 145 0.68 9.50 -8.02
C LEU A 145 1.48 8.66 -9.03
N CYS A 146 0.78 7.83 -9.81
CA CYS A 146 1.39 7.00 -10.85
C CYS A 146 2.08 7.83 -11.96
N GLU A 147 1.57 9.02 -12.30
CA GLU A 147 2.19 9.91 -13.29
C GLU A 147 3.53 10.50 -12.80
N ASN A 148 3.71 10.60 -11.48
CA ASN A 148 4.89 11.19 -10.85
C ASN A 148 5.99 10.17 -10.53
N ILE A 149 5.75 8.88 -10.71
CA ILE A 149 6.70 7.81 -10.37
C ILE A 149 6.82 6.86 -11.55
N ARG A 150 8.04 6.42 -11.88
CA ARG A 150 8.24 5.44 -12.96
C ARG A 150 7.95 4.03 -12.45
N PRO A 151 7.17 3.20 -13.19
CA PRO A 151 6.93 1.81 -12.82
C PRO A 151 8.19 1.00 -12.57
N THR A 152 9.22 1.18 -13.41
CA THR A 152 10.50 0.48 -13.27
C THR A 152 11.22 0.81 -11.97
N GLU A 153 11.08 2.03 -11.43
CA GLU A 153 11.66 2.39 -10.13
C GLU A 153 10.94 1.69 -8.96
N LEU A 154 9.67 1.32 -9.14
CA LEU A 154 8.86 0.66 -8.11
C LEU A 154 9.09 -0.86 -8.09
N PHE A 155 9.08 -1.48 -9.27
CA PHE A 155 9.04 -2.93 -9.43
C PHE A 155 10.40 -3.56 -9.77
N SER A 156 11.37 -2.81 -10.33
CA SER A 156 12.68 -3.36 -10.73
C SER A 156 13.74 -3.34 -9.62
N ILE A 157 13.51 -2.60 -8.53
CA ILE A 157 14.39 -2.62 -7.35
C ILE A 157 14.05 -3.87 -6.53
N GLN A 158 15.06 -4.63 -6.08
CA GLN A 158 14.86 -5.77 -5.18
C GLN A 158 15.34 -5.45 -3.76
N PRO A 159 14.51 -5.69 -2.73
CA PRO A 159 13.09 -6.12 -2.80
C PRO A 159 12.18 -5.03 -3.43
N CYS A 160 11.03 -5.41 -4.04
CA CYS A 160 10.10 -4.45 -4.68
C CYS A 160 9.78 -3.35 -3.64
N GLN A 161 9.77 -2.07 -4.06
CA GLN A 161 9.55 -0.94 -3.14
C GLN A 161 8.14 -0.94 -2.53
N LEU A 162 7.21 -1.63 -3.19
CA LEU A 162 5.83 -1.79 -2.77
C LEU A 162 5.62 -3.16 -2.13
N GLN A 163 4.91 -3.17 -1.02
CA GLN A 163 4.48 -4.41 -0.37
C GLN A 163 3.40 -5.11 -1.20
N ILE A 164 3.36 -6.44 -1.14
CA ILE A 164 2.41 -7.26 -1.92
C ILE A 164 0.95 -6.77 -1.82
N PRO A 165 0.40 -6.43 -0.64
CA PRO A 165 -0.99 -5.95 -0.54
C PRO A 165 -1.23 -4.64 -1.32
N VAL A 166 -0.23 -3.76 -1.33
CA VAL A 166 -0.24 -2.50 -2.06
C VAL A 166 -0.22 -2.76 -3.56
N ILE A 167 0.63 -3.67 -4.03
CA ILE A 167 0.72 -4.07 -5.44
C ILE A 167 -0.63 -4.62 -5.93
N LEU A 168 -1.23 -5.53 -5.17
CA LEU A 168 -2.48 -6.16 -5.58
C LEU A 168 -3.65 -5.17 -5.60
N SER A 169 -3.71 -4.28 -4.61
CA SER A 169 -4.70 -3.20 -4.56
C SER A 169 -4.52 -2.23 -5.73
N LEU A 170 -3.26 -1.91 -6.07
CA LEU A 170 -2.93 -1.08 -7.23
C LEU A 170 -3.40 -1.73 -8.54
N ILE A 171 -3.16 -3.03 -8.74
CA ILE A 171 -3.67 -3.78 -9.90
C ILE A 171 -5.20 -3.66 -9.99
N GLN A 172 -5.90 -3.91 -8.88
CA GLN A 172 -7.36 -3.87 -8.85
C GLN A 172 -7.91 -2.48 -9.18
N GLN A 173 -7.32 -1.43 -8.61
CA GLN A 173 -7.76 -0.05 -8.76
C GLN A 173 -7.44 0.50 -10.16
N LEU A 174 -6.24 0.27 -10.69
CA LEU A 174 -5.90 0.65 -12.07
C LEU A 174 -6.75 -0.09 -13.09
N ALA A 175 -7.08 -1.36 -12.83
CA ALA A 175 -7.95 -2.12 -13.70
C ALA A 175 -9.43 -1.69 -13.60
N ALA A 176 -9.85 -0.91 -12.59
CA ALA A 176 -11.25 -0.53 -12.40
C ALA A 176 -11.85 0.20 -13.61
N ASP A 177 -11.03 1.02 -14.27
CA ASP A 177 -11.36 1.67 -15.53
C ASP A 177 -10.15 1.59 -16.45
N LEU A 178 -10.30 0.96 -17.62
CA LEU A 178 -9.24 0.86 -18.63
C LEU A 178 -9.44 1.83 -19.80
N THR A 179 -10.47 2.67 -19.77
CA THR A 179 -10.79 3.58 -20.87
C THR A 179 -9.90 4.83 -20.87
N THR A 180 -9.45 5.27 -19.69
CA THR A 180 -8.62 6.47 -19.48
C THR A 180 -7.16 6.11 -19.10
N HIS A 181 -6.20 7.00 -19.37
CA HIS A 181 -4.76 6.84 -19.03
C HIS A 181 -4.19 5.46 -19.40
N GLN A 182 -4.55 4.95 -20.59
CA GLN A 182 -4.31 3.57 -21.02
C GLN A 182 -2.84 3.17 -21.00
N GLU A 183 -1.96 4.04 -21.50
CA GLU A 183 -0.51 3.81 -21.55
C GLU A 183 0.10 3.68 -20.16
N LEU A 184 -0.25 4.60 -19.26
CA LEU A 184 0.21 4.60 -17.87
C LEU A 184 -0.25 3.33 -17.15
N LYS A 185 -1.56 3.02 -17.24
CA LYS A 185 -2.14 1.83 -16.62
C LYS A 185 -1.53 0.55 -17.18
N TYR A 186 -1.35 0.46 -18.49
CA TYR A 186 -0.67 -0.68 -19.12
C TYR A 186 0.73 -0.86 -18.53
N SER A 187 1.54 0.20 -18.46
CA SER A 187 2.92 0.12 -17.95
C SER A 187 2.96 -0.33 -16.50
N TYR A 188 2.09 0.21 -15.65
CA TYR A 188 2.00 -0.18 -14.23
C TYR A 188 1.52 -1.63 -14.06
N LEU A 189 0.47 -2.02 -14.79
CA LEU A 189 -0.06 -3.39 -14.70
C LEU A 189 0.96 -4.41 -15.23
N TYR A 190 1.65 -4.11 -16.32
CA TYR A 190 2.67 -4.99 -16.87
C TYR A 190 3.80 -5.22 -15.87
N GLU A 191 4.40 -4.14 -15.33
CA GLU A 191 5.48 -4.25 -14.34
C GLU A 191 5.02 -4.95 -13.06
N ALA A 192 3.79 -4.68 -12.60
CA ALA A 192 3.22 -5.36 -11.44
C ALA A 192 3.09 -6.88 -11.66
N LEU A 193 2.63 -7.32 -12.84
CA LEU A 193 2.47 -8.74 -13.16
C LEU A 193 3.80 -9.50 -13.24
N ILE A 194 4.91 -8.80 -13.51
CA ILE A 194 6.25 -9.40 -13.54
C ILE A 194 7.03 -9.23 -12.24
N CYS A 195 6.52 -8.49 -11.24
CA CYS A 195 7.21 -8.35 -9.93
C CYS A 195 7.37 -9.74 -9.28
N PRO A 196 8.61 -10.16 -8.96
CA PRO A 196 8.90 -11.49 -8.41
C PRO A 196 8.13 -11.81 -7.13
N ASP A 197 7.82 -10.82 -6.31
CA ASP A 197 7.17 -10.98 -5.00
C ASP A 197 5.76 -11.57 -5.10
N LEU A 198 5.10 -11.42 -6.26
CA LEU A 198 3.80 -12.05 -6.52
C LEU A 198 3.89 -13.58 -6.71
N SER A 199 5.09 -14.15 -6.87
CA SER A 199 5.27 -15.60 -6.97
C SER A 199 5.21 -16.32 -5.61
N HIS A 200 5.11 -15.58 -4.49
CA HIS A 200 5.13 -16.16 -3.16
C HIS A 200 3.87 -17.00 -2.86
N PRO A 201 3.99 -18.22 -2.30
CA PRO A 201 2.84 -19.10 -2.06
C PRO A 201 1.75 -18.52 -1.15
N SER A 202 2.12 -17.69 -0.16
CA SER A 202 1.16 -17.15 0.83
C SER A 202 0.11 -16.21 0.24
N VAL A 203 0.36 -15.63 -0.93
CA VAL A 203 -0.55 -14.66 -1.59
C VAL A 203 -1.25 -15.26 -2.80
N ARG A 204 -0.98 -16.53 -3.12
CA ARG A 204 -1.44 -17.23 -4.33
C ARG A 204 -2.96 -17.18 -4.51
N ASP A 205 -3.73 -17.45 -3.45
CA ASP A 205 -5.19 -17.51 -3.55
C ASP A 205 -5.80 -16.14 -3.80
N TYR A 206 -5.27 -15.12 -3.13
CA TYR A 206 -5.69 -13.75 -3.34
C TYR A 206 -5.28 -13.23 -4.72
N LEU A 207 -4.04 -13.50 -5.13
CA LEU A 207 -3.54 -13.19 -6.47
C LEU A 207 -4.39 -13.84 -7.56
N TYR A 208 -4.77 -15.11 -7.39
CA TYR A 208 -5.66 -15.80 -8.33
C TYR A 208 -6.95 -15.02 -8.56
N ASN A 209 -7.64 -14.60 -7.50
CA ASN A 209 -8.89 -13.84 -7.61
C ASN A 209 -8.67 -12.49 -8.30
N VAL A 210 -7.60 -11.76 -7.93
CA VAL A 210 -7.23 -10.49 -8.56
C VAL A 210 -6.98 -10.65 -10.07
N LEU A 211 -6.25 -11.70 -10.47
CA LEU A 211 -5.95 -11.97 -11.88
C LEU A 211 -7.17 -12.42 -12.67
N ILE A 212 -8.09 -13.19 -12.08
CA ILE A 212 -9.37 -13.55 -12.73
C ILE A 212 -10.17 -12.28 -13.03
N ASP A 213 -10.27 -11.35 -12.08
CA ASP A 213 -11.01 -10.12 -12.29
C ASP A 213 -10.30 -9.18 -13.28
N LEU A 214 -8.96 -9.09 -13.22
CA LEU A 214 -8.18 -8.37 -14.23
C LEU A 214 -8.45 -8.92 -15.63
N ASN A 215 -8.45 -10.26 -15.80
CA ASN A 215 -8.71 -10.91 -17.07
C ASN A 215 -10.09 -10.59 -17.64
N LYS A 216 -11.14 -10.60 -16.81
CA LYS A 216 -12.50 -10.20 -17.24
C LYS A 216 -12.51 -8.78 -17.80
N LYS A 217 -11.85 -7.84 -17.12
CA LYS A 217 -11.83 -6.43 -17.52
C LYS A 217 -10.99 -6.18 -18.77
N LEU A 218 -9.81 -6.81 -18.87
CA LEU A 218 -8.98 -6.76 -20.07
C LEU A 218 -9.71 -7.34 -21.28
N TYR A 219 -10.32 -8.52 -21.12
CA TYR A 219 -11.11 -9.15 -22.17
C TYR A 219 -12.25 -8.24 -22.63
N THR A 220 -13.04 -7.70 -21.68
CA THR A 220 -14.14 -6.76 -21.98
C THR A 220 -13.62 -5.57 -22.78
N TYR A 221 -12.53 -4.94 -22.34
CA TYR A 221 -11.95 -3.79 -23.05
C TYR A 221 -11.52 -4.12 -24.47
N VAL A 222 -10.88 -5.28 -24.69
CA VAL A 222 -10.42 -5.70 -26.02
C VAL A 222 -11.61 -5.93 -26.95
N GLN A 223 -12.68 -6.57 -26.47
CA GLN A 223 -13.88 -6.82 -27.27
C GLN A 223 -14.59 -5.51 -27.66
N THR A 224 -14.60 -4.51 -26.78
CA THR A 224 -15.24 -3.22 -27.06
C THR A 224 -14.39 -2.29 -27.93
N ASN A 225 -13.06 -2.50 -28.01
CA ASN A 225 -12.13 -1.59 -28.70
C ASN A 225 -11.19 -2.30 -29.71
N PRO A 226 -11.66 -3.22 -30.57
CA PRO A 226 -10.81 -4.19 -31.27
C PRO A 226 -9.82 -3.58 -32.28
N THR A 227 -10.07 -2.37 -32.77
CA THR A 227 -9.25 -1.71 -33.79
C THR A 227 -8.13 -0.85 -33.21
N THR A 228 -8.11 -0.62 -31.90
CA THR A 228 -7.15 0.29 -31.26
C THR A 228 -5.78 -0.36 -31.04
N THR A 229 -4.72 0.44 -31.11
CA THR A 229 -3.36 -0.01 -30.75
C THR A 229 -3.31 -0.51 -29.29
N MET A 230 -4.05 0.15 -28.39
CA MET A 230 -4.11 -0.25 -26.98
C MET A 230 -4.82 -1.58 -26.77
N ALA A 231 -5.85 -1.93 -27.56
CA ALA A 231 -6.47 -3.25 -27.46
C ALA A 231 -5.47 -4.37 -27.76
N LYS A 232 -4.56 -4.20 -28.72
CA LYS A 232 -3.49 -5.20 -28.97
C LYS A 232 -2.56 -5.36 -27.78
N ARG A 233 -2.20 -4.26 -27.11
CA ARG A 233 -1.34 -4.29 -25.92
C ARG A 233 -2.06 -4.92 -24.72
N PHE A 234 -3.30 -4.52 -24.46
CA PHE A 234 -4.10 -5.14 -23.41
C PHE A 234 -4.43 -6.61 -23.69
N GLN A 235 -4.55 -7.01 -24.96
CA GLN A 235 -4.65 -8.42 -25.34
C GLN A 235 -3.39 -9.20 -24.98
N LEU A 236 -2.20 -8.63 -25.20
CA LEU A 236 -0.93 -9.26 -24.78
C LEU A 236 -0.86 -9.38 -23.26
N LEU A 237 -1.26 -8.32 -22.53
CA LEU A 237 -1.32 -8.32 -21.07
C LEU A 237 -2.31 -9.37 -20.53
N TYR A 238 -3.46 -9.53 -21.19
CA TYR A 238 -4.45 -10.55 -20.89
C TYR A 238 -3.86 -11.96 -21.06
N MET A 239 -3.17 -12.23 -22.16
CA MET A 239 -2.51 -13.53 -22.37
C MET A 239 -1.46 -13.82 -21.29
N ALA A 240 -0.66 -12.82 -20.91
CA ALA A 240 0.33 -12.95 -19.83
C ALA A 240 -0.34 -13.26 -18.47
N SER A 241 -1.40 -12.52 -18.13
CA SER A 241 -2.18 -12.73 -16.91
C SER A 241 -2.85 -14.12 -16.90
N GLN A 242 -3.38 -14.59 -18.03
CA GLN A 242 -3.89 -15.95 -18.15
C GLN A 242 -2.81 -17.01 -17.90
N GLY A 243 -1.60 -16.81 -18.43
CA GLY A 243 -0.46 -17.69 -18.17
C GLY A 243 -0.13 -17.81 -16.67
N LEU A 244 -0.18 -16.69 -15.93
CA LEU A 244 0.00 -16.69 -14.48
C LEU A 244 -1.12 -17.44 -13.75
N VAL A 245 -2.37 -17.24 -14.16
CA VAL A 245 -3.52 -17.99 -13.61
C VAL A 245 -3.35 -19.50 -13.82
N GLN A 246 -2.95 -19.92 -15.03
CA GLN A 246 -2.69 -21.33 -15.32
C GLN A 246 -1.55 -21.90 -14.47
N LYS A 247 -0.45 -21.15 -14.31
CA LYS A 247 0.66 -21.55 -13.43
C LYS A 247 0.19 -21.73 -11.98
N ILE A 248 -0.64 -20.83 -11.48
CA ILE A 248 -1.22 -20.94 -10.12
C ILE A 248 -2.09 -22.18 -9.99
N LEU A 249 -2.92 -22.49 -10.99
CA LEU A 249 -3.78 -23.68 -11.00
C LEU A 249 -2.96 -24.98 -11.05
N GLN A 250 -1.90 -25.02 -11.86
CA GLN A 250 -0.99 -26.17 -11.93
C GLN A 250 -0.29 -26.44 -10.59
N GLN A 251 0.14 -25.37 -9.89
CA GLN A 251 0.72 -25.49 -8.56
C GLN A 251 -0.27 -25.96 -7.48
N ARG A 252 -1.59 -25.81 -7.71
CA ARG A 252 -2.62 -26.39 -6.84
C ARG A 252 -2.86 -27.87 -7.14
N ALA A 253 -2.59 -28.32 -8.36
CA ALA A 253 -2.86 -29.68 -8.83
C ALA A 253 -1.71 -30.67 -8.57
N THR A 254 -0.50 -30.22 -8.19
CA THR A 254 0.62 -31.10 -7.85
C THR A 254 0.31 -31.91 -6.58
N PRO A 255 0.15 -33.24 -6.66
CA PRO A 255 -0.08 -34.08 -5.50
C PRO A 255 1.19 -34.23 -4.66
N ILE A 256 1.02 -34.23 -3.34
CA ILE A 256 1.98 -34.70 -2.35
C ILE A 256 2.17 -36.20 -2.58
N ASN A 257 3.08 -36.61 -3.47
CA ASN A 257 3.44 -38.02 -3.62
C ASN A 257 4.92 -38.23 -3.97
N GLN A 258 5.80 -37.48 -3.31
CA GLN A 258 7.25 -37.74 -3.29
C GLN A 258 7.83 -37.78 -1.87
N ILE A 259 7.11 -38.38 -0.91
CA ILE A 259 7.69 -38.78 0.38
C ILE A 259 7.43 -40.27 0.61
N SER A 260 7.90 -41.11 -0.29
CA SER A 260 8.07 -42.55 -0.04
C SER A 260 8.87 -43.20 -1.16
N SER A 261 10.15 -42.85 -1.26
CA SER A 261 11.15 -43.74 -1.85
C SER A 261 12.53 -43.41 -1.29
N SER A 262 12.70 -43.67 0.00
CA SER A 262 14.01 -43.92 0.58
C SER A 262 13.87 -45.12 1.51
N LYS A 263 13.98 -46.31 0.91
CA LYS A 263 14.50 -47.51 1.53
C LYS A 263 15.51 -48.11 0.57
#